data_AF-A0A7M7MJX2-F1
#
_entry.id   AF-A0A7M7MJX2-F1
#
_cell.length_a   1.000
_cell.length_b   1.000
_cell.length_c   1.000
_cell.angle_alpha   90.00
_cell.angle_beta   90.00
_cell.angle_gamma   90.00
#
_symmetry.space_group_name_H-M   'P 1'
#
loop_
_entity.id
_entity.type
_entity.pdbx_description
1 polymer ?
#
loop_
_entity_poly.entity_id
_entity_poly.type
_entity_poly.pdbx_seq_one_letter_code
_entity_poly.pdbx_strand_id
1 'polypeptide(L)'
;MSFPHLVTHTISHKQAICSLYKRALRNLECWYRDRPNYRFHACLLRRDFDKNRDITDFRKAKELLDAGERELWLKQHYLPKKFPNSPGGVASERYIQPPDWVLDYWHPLEKAQYPKYFATREKRKLEYIEMYEKYLKQSKLESGKGH
;
A
#
# COMPACT_ATOMS: atom_id res chain seq x y z
N MET A 1 2.54 1.48 3.11
CA MET A 1 3.84 2.15 3.26
C MET A 1 4.60 1.86 1.98
N SER A 2 5.16 2.87 1.32
CA SER A 2 6.05 2.65 0.19
C SER A 2 7.36 2.12 0.77
N PHE A 3 7.75 0.90 0.39
CA PHE A 3 9.03 0.35 0.77
C PHE A 3 10.10 1.03 -0.10
N PRO A 4 11.07 1.79 0.47
CA PRO A 4 12.02 2.60 -0.29
C PRO A 4 13.05 1.78 -1.10
N HIS A 5 12.98 0.44 -1.08
CA HIS A 5 13.88 -0.45 -1.83
C HIS A 5 13.20 -1.16 -3.00
N LEU A 6 11.90 -0.95 -3.21
CA LEU A 6 11.14 -1.44 -4.38
C LEU A 6 10.54 -0.25 -5.14
N VAL A 7 11.38 0.75 -5.40
CA VAL A 7 10.97 2.01 -6.00
C VAL A 7 10.86 1.80 -7.51
N THR A 8 9.66 1.48 -8.00
CA THR A 8 9.39 1.40 -9.45
C THR A 8 9.52 2.76 -10.13
N HIS A 9 9.37 3.85 -9.38
CA HIS A 9 9.47 5.24 -9.86
C HIS A 9 9.84 6.18 -8.71
N THR A 10 10.59 7.25 -9.03
CA THR A 10 11.02 8.25 -8.04
C THR A 10 9.83 8.96 -7.38
N ILE A 11 9.91 9.19 -6.07
CA ILE A 11 8.84 9.87 -5.32
C ILE A 11 8.87 11.36 -5.65
N SER A 12 7.76 11.87 -6.19
CA SER A 12 7.60 13.30 -6.45
C SER A 12 7.41 14.10 -5.15
N HIS A 13 7.80 15.37 -5.18
CA HIS A 13 7.62 16.29 -4.05
C HIS A 13 6.17 16.37 -3.55
N LYS A 14 5.21 16.40 -4.47
CA LYS A 14 3.77 16.35 -4.15
C LYS A 14 3.38 15.08 -3.37
N GLN A 15 3.86 13.91 -3.81
CA GLN A 15 3.59 12.64 -3.11
C GLN A 15 4.20 12.65 -1.71
N ALA A 16 5.40 13.22 -1.53
CA ALA A 16 6.04 13.36 -0.22
C ALA A 16 5.19 14.23 0.72
N ILE A 17 4.71 15.39 0.26
CA ILE A 17 3.80 16.26 1.04
C ILE A 17 2.51 15.52 1.41
N CYS A 18 1.86 14.85 0.45
CA CYS A 18 0.64 14.10 0.72
C CYS A 18 0.86 12.98 1.74
N SER A 19 2.03 12.33 1.70
CA SER A 19 2.44 11.33 2.68
C SER A 19 2.61 11.93 4.08
N LEU A 20 3.34 13.04 4.18
CA LEU A 20 3.52 13.79 5.43
C LEU A 20 2.18 14.21 6.03
N TYR A 21 1.30 14.82 5.24
CA TYR A 21 -0.03 15.25 5.68
C TYR A 21 -0.87 14.07 6.21
N LYS A 22 -0.89 12.95 5.49
CA LYS A 22 -1.60 11.74 5.92
C LYS A 22 -1.03 11.19 7.23
N ARG A 23 0.30 11.16 7.39
CA ARG A 23 0.96 10.69 8.62
C ARG A 23 0.67 11.61 9.80
N ALA A 24 0.72 12.93 9.59
CA ALA A 24 0.38 13.93 10.60
C ALA A 24 -1.07 13.78 11.08
N LEU A 25 -2.04 13.62 10.18
CA LEU A 25 -3.42 13.36 10.57
C LEU A 25 -3.58 12.06 11.38
N ARG A 26 -2.91 10.98 10.99
CA ARG A 26 -2.96 9.72 11.76
C ARG A 26 -2.32 9.89 13.14
N ASN A 27 -1.25 10.68 13.24
CA ASN A 27 -0.64 11.01 14.52
C ASN A 27 -1.60 11.81 15.42
N LEU A 28 -2.30 12.81 14.86
CA LEU A 28 -3.34 13.56 15.59
C LEU A 28 -4.48 12.65 16.08
N GLU A 29 -4.91 11.68 15.26
CA GLU A 29 -5.93 10.69 15.67
C GLU A 29 -5.46 9.79 16.83
N CYS A 30 -4.14 9.63 17.02
CA CYS A 30 -3.60 8.88 18.15
C CYS A 30 -3.66 9.69 19.45
N TRP A 31 -3.36 11.00 19.37
CA TRP A 31 -3.40 11.91 20.52
C TRP A 31 -4.84 12.25 20.95
N TYR A 32 -5.71 12.58 19.99
CA TYR A 32 -7.09 12.98 20.26
C TYR A 32 -8.04 11.81 20.08
N ARG A 33 -8.45 11.21 21.21
CA ARG A 33 -9.42 10.10 21.22
C ARG A 33 -10.80 10.53 20.73
N ASP A 34 -11.24 11.73 21.12
CA ASP A 34 -12.57 12.23 20.81
C ASP A 34 -12.64 12.81 19.40
N ARG A 35 -13.71 12.48 18.70
CA ARG A 35 -13.89 12.88 17.30
C ARG A 35 -14.01 14.39 17.10
N PRO A 36 -14.74 15.17 17.93
CA PRO A 36 -14.80 16.63 17.77
C PRO A 36 -13.43 17.30 17.94
N ASN A 37 -12.68 16.93 18.99
CA ASN A 37 -11.34 17.46 19.25
C ASN A 37 -10.38 17.13 18.10
N TYR A 38 -10.37 15.88 17.65
CA TYR A 38 -9.59 15.47 16.48
C TYR A 38 -9.94 16.32 15.24
N ARG A 39 -11.24 16.54 14.98
CA ARG A 39 -11.69 17.29 13.79
C ARG A 39 -11.25 18.76 13.86
N PHE A 40 -11.34 19.38 15.02
CA PHE A 40 -10.83 20.74 15.22
C PHE A 40 -9.33 20.84 14.88
N HIS A 41 -8.50 19.97 15.47
CA HIS A 41 -7.06 19.98 15.20
C HIS A 41 -6.69 19.58 13.77
N ALA A 42 -7.44 18.66 13.16
CA ALA A 42 -7.26 18.30 11.75
C ALA A 42 -7.54 19.48 10.81
N CYS A 43 -8.55 20.31 11.11
CA CYS A 43 -8.83 21.53 10.35
C CYS A 43 -7.72 22.57 10.52
N LEU A 44 -7.19 22.76 11.73
CA LEU A 44 -6.03 23.63 11.97
C LEU A 44 -4.80 23.18 11.20
N LEU A 45 -4.50 21.88 11.24
CA LEU A 45 -3.40 21.29 10.46
C LEU A 45 -3.63 21.55 8.96
N ARG A 46 -4.85 21.33 8.46
CA ARG A 46 -5.16 21.56 7.05
C ARG A 46 -4.95 23.01 6.65
N ARG A 47 -5.42 23.96 7.47
CA ARG A 47 -5.18 25.40 7.28
C ARG A 47 -3.70 25.71 7.15
N ASP A 48 -2.86 25.10 7.99
CA ASP A 48 -1.42 25.38 7.99
C ASP A 48 -0.71 24.82 6.75
N PHE A 49 -1.16 23.67 6.22
CA PHE A 49 -0.71 23.18 4.91
C PHE A 49 -1.20 24.08 3.76
N ASP A 50 -2.45 24.54 3.81
CA ASP A 50 -3.03 25.38 2.75
C ASP A 50 -2.36 26.76 2.66
N LYS A 51 -1.86 27.33 3.78
CA LYS A 51 -1.06 28.58 3.78
C LYS A 51 0.18 28.50 2.87
N ASN A 52 0.79 27.32 2.79
CA ASN A 52 2.04 27.09 2.06
C ASN A 52 1.82 26.39 0.70
N ARG A 53 0.56 26.29 0.24
CA ARG A 53 0.20 25.55 -0.98
C ARG A 53 0.77 26.20 -2.24
N ASP A 54 0.76 27.52 -2.30
CA ASP A 54 1.02 28.30 -3.51
C ASP A 54 2.48 28.81 -3.58
N ILE A 55 3.41 28.12 -2.90
CA ILE A 55 4.85 28.43 -2.94
C ILE A 55 5.45 27.94 -4.26
N THR A 56 6.00 28.86 -5.04
CA THR A 56 6.63 28.57 -6.33
C THR A 56 8.10 28.16 -6.21
N ASP A 57 8.81 28.65 -5.19
CA ASP A 57 10.22 28.33 -4.94
C ASP A 57 10.40 26.93 -4.36
N PHE A 58 10.97 26.03 -5.17
CA PHE A 58 11.18 24.63 -4.80
C PHE A 58 12.13 24.45 -3.62
N ARG A 59 13.12 25.32 -3.43
CA ARG A 59 14.09 25.20 -2.32
C ARG A 59 13.37 25.41 -0.99
N LYS A 60 12.59 26.48 -0.89
CA LYS A 60 11.75 26.78 0.27
C LYS A 60 10.71 25.68 0.51
N ALA A 61 10.09 25.18 -0.55
CA ALA A 61 9.11 24.10 -0.43
C ALA A 61 9.73 22.82 0.18
N LYS A 62 10.95 22.48 -0.23
CA LYS A 62 11.71 21.36 0.34
C LYS A 62 12.12 21.61 1.79
N GLU A 63 12.63 22.81 2.11
CA GLU A 63 12.99 23.18 3.49
C GLU A 63 11.79 23.07 4.44
N LEU A 64 10.61 23.49 3.99
CA LEU A 64 9.36 23.34 4.74
C LEU A 64 8.95 21.88 4.92
N LEU A 65 9.12 21.06 3.88
CA LEU A 65 8.87 19.62 3.97
C LEU A 65 9.79 18.98 5.02
N ASP A 66 11.09 19.30 5.00
CA ASP A 66 12.07 18.79 5.95
C ASP A 66 11.80 19.27 7.38
N ALA A 67 11.36 20.52 7.54
CA ALA A 67 10.92 21.07 8.82
C ALA A 67 9.65 20.36 9.34
N GLY A 68 8.68 20.09 8.46
CA GLY A 68 7.45 19.37 8.81
C GLY A 68 7.69 17.90 9.17
N GLU A 69 8.62 17.22 8.50
CA GLU A 69 9.06 15.87 8.88
C GLU A 69 9.73 15.87 10.27
N ARG A 70 10.59 16.86 10.55
CA ARG A 70 11.20 17.04 11.88
C ARG A 70 10.16 17.30 12.96
N GLU A 71 9.19 18.18 12.70
CA GLU A 71 8.11 18.45 13.64
C GLU A 71 7.26 17.19 13.92
N LEU A 72 6.90 16.45 12.88
CA LEU A 72 6.13 15.22 13.02
C LEU A 72 6.88 14.18 13.84
N TRP A 73 8.18 14.05 13.63
CA TRP A 73 9.05 13.14 14.39
C TRP A 73 9.05 13.48 15.89
N LEU A 74 9.22 14.76 16.22
CA LEU A 74 9.24 15.22 17.61
C LEU A 74 7.89 15.08 18.32
N LYS A 75 6.78 15.25 17.59
CA LYS A 75 5.41 15.18 18.14
C LYS A 75 4.75 13.82 17.97
N GLN A 76 5.52 12.78 17.62
CA GLN A 76 4.95 11.47 17.35
C GLN A 76 4.37 10.85 18.62
N HIS A 77 3.18 10.26 18.50
CA HIS A 77 2.59 9.49 19.60
C HIS A 77 3.46 8.26 19.90
N TYR A 78 3.71 7.99 21.18
CA TYR A 78 4.56 6.89 21.63
C TYR A 78 4.06 5.51 21.15
N LEU A 79 2.74 5.35 21.02
CA LEU A 79 2.11 4.14 20.50
C LEU A 79 1.15 4.47 19.34
N PRO A 80 1.64 4.60 18.10
CA PRO A 80 0.79 4.96 16.97
C PRO A 80 -0.28 3.90 16.69
N LYS A 81 -1.54 4.33 16.55
CA LYS A 81 -2.66 3.47 16.16
C LYS A 81 -2.42 2.87 14.77
N LYS A 82 -2.45 1.54 14.68
CA LYS A 82 -2.46 0.78 13.43
C LYS A 82 -3.82 0.13 13.24
N PHE A 83 -4.29 0.04 12.00
CA PHE A 83 -5.50 -0.75 11.73
C PHE A 83 -5.18 -2.24 11.92
N PRO A 84 -6.16 -3.06 12.33
CA PRO A 84 -5.93 -4.46 12.67
C PRO A 84 -5.16 -5.24 11.60
N ASN A 85 -5.58 -5.13 10.33
CA ASN A 85 -5.00 -5.89 9.22
C ASN A 85 -3.85 -5.16 8.50
N SER A 86 -3.47 -3.96 8.97
CA SER A 86 -2.30 -3.26 8.43
C SER A 86 -1.02 -3.91 8.93
N PRO A 87 0.12 -3.76 8.22
CA PRO A 87 1.41 -4.15 8.75
C PRO A 87 1.67 -3.55 10.14
N GLY A 88 2.01 -4.41 11.10
CA GLY A 88 2.22 -4.06 12.51
C GLY A 88 0.92 -3.84 13.31
N GLY A 89 -0.25 -4.14 12.74
CA GLY A 89 -1.52 -4.21 13.45
C GLY A 89 -1.71 -5.55 14.16
N VAL A 90 -2.66 -5.60 15.11
CA VAL A 90 -2.92 -6.77 15.96
C VAL A 90 -3.43 -8.01 15.20
N ALA A 91 -3.96 -7.82 13.99
CA ALA A 91 -4.41 -8.90 13.10
C ALA A 91 -3.58 -8.97 11.80
N SER A 92 -2.43 -8.29 11.77
CA SER A 92 -1.49 -8.38 10.65
C SER A 92 -1.06 -9.82 10.49
N GLU A 93 -1.16 -10.35 9.28
CA GLU A 93 -0.71 -11.72 8.93
C GLU A 93 -1.31 -12.83 9.80
N ARG A 94 -2.41 -12.54 10.52
CA ARG A 94 -3.10 -13.53 11.37
C ARG A 94 -3.57 -14.73 10.57
N TYR A 95 -3.99 -14.50 9.33
CA TYR A 95 -4.44 -15.53 8.42
C TYR A 95 -3.48 -15.59 7.23
N ILE A 96 -2.86 -16.75 7.03
CA ILE A 96 -2.01 -17.05 5.90
C ILE A 96 -2.82 -17.94 4.95
N GLN A 97 -3.14 -17.41 3.77
CA GLN A 97 -3.80 -18.19 2.72
C GLN A 97 -2.76 -19.15 2.11
N PRO A 98 -2.99 -20.47 2.14
CA PRO A 98 -2.11 -21.40 1.45
C PRO A 98 -2.18 -21.12 -0.07
N PRO A 99 -1.06 -21.30 -0.80
CA PRO A 99 -1.06 -21.06 -2.23
C PRO A 99 -1.91 -22.11 -2.97
N ASP A 100 -2.53 -21.72 -4.08
CA ASP A 100 -3.51 -22.57 -4.81
C ASP A 100 -2.95 -23.93 -5.23
N TRP A 101 -1.66 -24.00 -5.59
CA TRP A 101 -1.00 -25.22 -6.04
C TRP A 101 -1.01 -26.34 -4.99
N VAL A 102 -1.23 -26.03 -3.70
CA VAL A 102 -1.35 -27.06 -2.64
C VAL A 102 -2.48 -28.05 -2.95
N LEU A 103 -3.55 -27.59 -3.62
CA LEU A 103 -4.69 -28.42 -4.00
C LEU A 103 -4.35 -29.45 -5.08
N ASP A 104 -3.24 -29.29 -5.81
CA ASP A 104 -2.79 -30.28 -6.78
C ASP A 104 -2.28 -31.57 -6.10
N TYR A 105 -1.80 -31.47 -4.85
CA TYR A 105 -1.27 -32.59 -4.08
C TYR A 105 -2.33 -33.41 -3.35
N TRP A 106 -3.60 -33.00 -3.37
CA TRP A 106 -4.69 -33.73 -2.71
C TRP A 106 -4.88 -35.13 -3.29
N HIS A 107 -5.24 -36.10 -2.43
CA HIS A 107 -5.49 -37.46 -2.87
C HIS A 107 -6.73 -37.50 -3.79
N PRO A 108 -6.79 -38.36 -4.84
CA PRO A 108 -7.93 -38.42 -5.75
C PRO A 108 -9.29 -38.59 -5.06
N LEU A 109 -9.33 -39.34 -3.95
CA LEU A 109 -10.57 -39.49 -3.16
C LEU A 109 -11.04 -38.18 -2.53
N GLU A 110 -10.12 -37.34 -2.05
CA GLU A 110 -10.45 -36.01 -1.49
C GLU A 110 -10.90 -35.05 -2.59
N LYS A 111 -10.29 -35.16 -3.78
CA LYS A 111 -10.72 -34.39 -4.96
C LYS A 111 -12.11 -34.81 -5.44
N ALA A 112 -12.41 -36.11 -5.39
CA ALA A 112 -13.69 -36.67 -5.80
C ALA A 112 -14.86 -36.18 -4.93
N GLN A 113 -14.60 -35.72 -3.70
CA GLN A 113 -15.61 -35.09 -2.85
C GLN A 113 -16.12 -33.75 -3.42
N TYR A 114 -15.31 -33.07 -4.23
CA TYR A 114 -15.61 -31.75 -4.79
C TYR A 114 -15.52 -31.71 -6.33
N PRO A 115 -16.32 -32.53 -7.04
CA PRO A 115 -16.14 -32.76 -8.47
C PRO A 115 -16.34 -31.49 -9.31
N LYS A 116 -17.34 -30.67 -8.97
CA LYS A 116 -17.63 -29.40 -9.67
C LYS A 116 -16.49 -28.39 -9.51
N TYR A 117 -15.87 -28.33 -8.33
CA TYR A 117 -14.79 -27.40 -8.04
C TYR A 117 -13.53 -27.76 -8.84
N PHE A 118 -13.10 -29.03 -8.78
CA PHE A 118 -11.92 -29.49 -9.52
C PHE A 118 -12.11 -29.44 -11.03
N ALA A 119 -13.30 -29.78 -11.55
CA ALA A 119 -13.59 -29.64 -12.98
C ALA A 119 -13.49 -28.17 -13.47
N THR A 120 -13.95 -27.22 -12.66
CA THR A 120 -13.83 -25.78 -12.98
C THR A 120 -12.38 -25.31 -12.86
N ARG A 121 -11.64 -25.84 -11.89
CA ARG A 121 -10.22 -25.52 -11.66
C ARG A 121 -9.33 -25.97 -12.82
N GLU A 122 -9.52 -27.19 -13.34
CA GLU A 122 -8.76 -27.68 -14.50
C GLU A 122 -8.97 -26.80 -15.75
N LYS A 123 -10.20 -26.35 -16.00
CA LYS A 123 -10.47 -25.38 -17.08
C LYS A 123 -9.67 -24.09 -16.91
N ARG A 124 -9.67 -23.52 -15.70
CA ARG A 124 -8.90 -22.30 -15.38
C ARG A 124 -7.38 -22.49 -15.51
N LYS A 125 -6.86 -23.68 -15.20
CA LYS A 125 -5.44 -24.00 -15.37
C LYS A 125 -5.06 -23.98 -16.86
N LEU A 126 -5.88 -24.56 -17.72
CA LEU A 126 -5.69 -24.53 -19.17
C LEU A 126 -5.74 -23.09 -19.72
N GLU A 127 -6.77 -22.33 -19.34
CA GLU A 127 -6.89 -20.91 -19.70
C GLU A 127 -5.66 -20.08 -19.27
N TYR A 128 -5.11 -20.36 -18.08
CA TYR A 128 -3.91 -19.69 -17.60
C TYR A 128 -2.67 -20.02 -18.44
N ILE A 129 -2.48 -21.29 -18.83
CA ILE A 129 -1.36 -21.71 -19.67
C ILE A 129 -1.43 -21.00 -21.03
N GLU A 130 -2.60 -21.01 -21.68
CA GLU A 130 -2.81 -20.33 -22.97
C GLU A 130 -2.54 -18.81 -22.87
N MET A 131 -3.03 -18.17 -21.81
CA MET A 131 -2.78 -16.76 -21.55
C MET A 131 -1.27 -16.48 -21.35
N TYR A 132 -0.58 -17.34 -20.60
CA TYR A 132 0.83 -17.18 -20.30
C TYR A 132 1.72 -17.36 -21.54
N GLU A 133 1.44 -18.35 -22.38
CA GLU A 133 2.15 -18.54 -23.66
C GLU A 133 2.01 -17.32 -24.58
N LYS A 134 0.79 -16.75 -24.65
CA LYS A 134 0.55 -15.52 -25.39
C LYS A 134 1.32 -14.34 -24.82
N TYR A 135 1.32 -14.17 -23.49
CA TYR A 135 2.10 -13.14 -22.80
C TYR A 135 3.60 -13.28 -23.09
N LEU A 136 4.15 -14.49 -23.01
CA LEU A 136 5.57 -14.74 -23.33
C LEU A 136 5.91 -14.39 -24.78
N LYS A 137 5.02 -14.73 -25.72
CA LYS A 137 5.19 -14.36 -27.14
C LYS A 137 5.22 -12.85 -27.32
N GLN A 138 4.32 -12.13 -26.66
CA GLN A 138 4.26 -10.67 -26.70
C GLN A 138 5.49 -10.02 -26.03
N SER A 139 5.86 -10.48 -24.84
CA SER A 139 7.03 -9.99 -24.11
C SER A 139 8.31 -10.15 -24.93
N LYS A 140 8.51 -11.30 -25.60
CA LYS A 140 9.64 -11.52 -26.52
C LYS A 140 9.66 -10.55 -27.71
N LEU A 141 8.49 -10.20 -28.25
CA LEU A 141 8.36 -9.22 -29.33
C LEU A 141 8.68 -7.79 -28.86
N GLU A 142 8.35 -7.45 -27.61
CA GLU A 142 8.62 -6.15 -27.00
C GLU A 142 10.09 -6.02 -26.58
N SER A 143 10.68 -7.05 -25.98
CA SER A 143 12.10 -7.06 -25.61
C SER A 143 13.04 -7.03 -26.82
N GLY A 144 12.62 -7.59 -27.96
CA GLY A 144 13.36 -7.51 -29.22
C GLY A 144 13.31 -6.14 -29.92
N LYS A 145 12.48 -5.20 -29.44
CA LYS A 145 12.31 -3.86 -30.01
C LYS A 145 13.09 -2.76 -29.27
N GLY A 146 13.87 -3.11 -28.24
CA GLY A 146 14.83 -2.20 -27.65
C GLY A 146 14.97 -2.35 -26.14
N HIS A 147 16.07 -2.99 -25.74
CA HIS A 147 16.99 -2.46 -24.74
C HIS A 147 18.37 -2.41 -25.38
#